data_AF-A0A8H4U9E8-F1
#
_entry.id   AF-A0A8H4U9E8-F1
#
_cell.length_a   1.000
_cell.length_b   1.000
_cell.length_c   1.000
_cell.angle_alpha   90.00
_cell.angle_beta   90.00
_cell.angle_gamma   90.00
#
_symmetry.space_group_name_H-M   'P 1'
#
loop_
_entity.id
_entity.type
_entity.pdbx_description
1 polymer ?
#
loop_
_entity_poly.entity_id
_entity_poly.type
_entity_poly.pdbx_seq_one_letter_code
_entity_poly.pdbx_strand_id
1 'polypeptide(L)'
;MAWESIGLDRLSLCYTLRGDTKKAVDCCVQSRHIASNTTYTTIEALSRFFYGRALHRDGQHDVAMIQLSSAKPCSPAIALCKEPSEEHRQYLQDLVDLGVDMALTDENGYAALDYAVFNNEHDAETLVLTGLRKGFGESRREEIEQLRTNSYLRKGYRELFQERLRPVLLKSNLGDNLQTLRREYALSLSEDEGKRQLFDAFNFVRYTDFHACGRLPSWGDSSLQTFKDHESEVDFVIFFSYRWINKAKPAKSPDGENNTQLWRMVEATEEFLRLHPTISKDKLGVWVDYSCVCQDDPMPGVRALPMILMQCNAVISLYDDDDDDYGRAWCSVEVLMIQAIKRSYNLHLWYEQRPKRAEEGWVLEDGPMNLEISMAEKTLTKEEDRSKVLFLERQTSLLIIVPSATKSKSPSDLVKGPEVWAIWQKNKQTNKVSTSAWDIKDKKLVLRDYKCGDELSVSELGLQLKFEADGLGEGSLFVGKISYNLRLKPQNSGGISYRQNYSSIRVSVKYIVLVGSHLAKHGPPPPPKSNQAIDCYKNGFDDDFFRLASYLEGKKKADDKRKNKKGVDEKKKMIAQELPQTPELQSRCPEVQVLVPQAVSWPLDQWTGWLML
;
A
#
# COMPACT_ATOMS: atom_id res chain seq x y z
N MET A 1 0.54 -22.70 -17.23
CA MET A 1 0.02 -21.40 -17.71
C MET A 1 1.15 -20.40 -17.95
N ALA A 2 1.81 -19.82 -16.93
CA ALA A 2 2.91 -18.87 -17.16
C ALA A 2 4.05 -19.44 -18.02
N TRP A 3 4.62 -20.60 -17.64
CA TRP A 3 5.69 -21.27 -18.38
C TRP A 3 5.32 -21.68 -19.81
N GLU A 4 4.04 -21.95 -20.04
CA GLU A 4 3.53 -22.36 -21.35
C GLU A 4 3.49 -21.16 -22.31
N SER A 5 3.02 -20.01 -21.84
CA SER A 5 3.10 -18.75 -22.59
C SER A 5 4.56 -18.39 -22.89
N ILE A 6 5.44 -18.44 -21.88
CA ILE A 6 6.88 -18.17 -22.08
C ILE A 6 7.48 -19.16 -23.10
N GLY A 7 7.14 -20.45 -23.03
CA GLY A 7 7.60 -21.45 -23.99
C GLY A 7 7.15 -21.16 -25.43
N LEU A 8 5.90 -20.72 -25.61
CA LEU A 8 5.36 -20.33 -26.92
C LEU A 8 6.00 -19.05 -27.45
N ASP A 9 6.24 -18.06 -26.59
CA ASP A 9 6.96 -16.84 -26.93
C ASP A 9 8.38 -17.17 -27.42
N ARG A 10 9.09 -18.06 -26.73
CA ARG A 10 10.42 -18.54 -27.13
C ARG A 10 10.39 -19.33 -28.44
N LEU A 11 9.36 -20.16 -28.64
CA LEU A 11 9.18 -20.90 -29.89
C LEU A 11 8.97 -19.97 -31.09
N SER A 12 8.30 -18.82 -30.89
CA SER A 12 8.13 -17.81 -31.94
C SER A 12 9.46 -17.26 -32.46
N LEU A 13 10.47 -17.15 -31.59
CA LEU A 13 11.82 -16.72 -31.95
C LEU A 13 12.46 -17.72 -32.91
N CYS A 14 12.35 -19.01 -32.60
CA CYS A 14 12.87 -20.09 -33.44
C CYS A 14 12.23 -20.10 -34.83
N TYR A 15 10.91 -19.89 -34.92
CA TYR A 15 10.22 -19.80 -36.22
C TYR A 15 10.62 -18.55 -37.00
N THR A 16 10.77 -17.42 -36.32
CA THR A 16 11.24 -16.17 -36.93
C THR A 16 12.64 -16.34 -37.53
N LEU A 17 13.57 -16.97 -36.80
CA LEU A 17 14.93 -17.23 -37.28
C LEU A 17 14.98 -18.18 -38.50
N ARG A 18 13.99 -19.06 -38.64
CA ARG A 18 13.82 -19.95 -39.81
C ARG A 18 13.10 -19.29 -40.99
N GLY A 19 12.67 -18.04 -40.84
CA GLY A 19 11.87 -17.32 -41.84
C GLY A 19 10.40 -17.75 -41.91
N ASP A 20 9.91 -18.56 -40.95
CA ASP A 20 8.51 -18.99 -40.88
C ASP A 20 7.70 -18.02 -40.02
N THR A 21 7.52 -16.81 -40.54
CA THR A 21 6.91 -15.67 -39.82
C THR A 21 5.45 -15.93 -39.43
N LYS A 22 4.69 -16.66 -40.25
CA LYS A 22 3.30 -17.04 -39.95
C LYS A 22 3.20 -17.96 -38.75
N LYS A 23 4.04 -19.00 -38.65
CA LYS A 23 4.05 -19.86 -37.46
C LYS A 23 4.52 -19.12 -36.21
N ALA A 24 5.45 -18.17 -36.36
CA ALA A 24 5.85 -17.32 -35.24
C ALA A 24 4.66 -16.50 -34.70
N VAL A 25 3.89 -15.89 -35.60
CA VAL A 25 2.64 -15.16 -35.28
C VAL A 25 1.64 -16.09 -34.60
N ASP A 26 1.37 -17.28 -35.14
CA ASP A 26 0.43 -18.25 -34.56
C ASP A 26 0.82 -18.67 -33.13
N CYS A 27 2.11 -18.89 -32.89
CA CYS A 27 2.62 -19.20 -31.54
C CYS A 27 2.37 -18.04 -30.57
N CYS A 28 2.64 -16.80 -31.00
CA CYS A 28 2.42 -15.60 -30.19
C CYS A 28 0.92 -15.36 -29.90
N VAL A 29 0.02 -15.66 -30.85
CA VAL A 29 -1.43 -15.58 -30.62
C VAL A 29 -1.86 -16.54 -29.50
N GLN A 30 -1.36 -17.77 -29.53
CA GLN A 30 -1.64 -18.76 -28.49
C GLN A 30 -1.03 -18.34 -27.14
N SER A 31 0.24 -17.88 -27.15
CA SER A 31 0.91 -17.37 -25.95
C SER A 31 0.09 -16.25 -25.32
N ARG A 32 -0.34 -15.27 -26.12
CA ARG A 32 -1.11 -14.12 -25.64
C ARG A 32 -2.43 -14.53 -25.01
N HIS A 33 -3.15 -15.47 -25.62
CA HIS A 33 -4.39 -15.98 -25.06
C HIS A 33 -4.16 -16.62 -23.67
N ILE A 34 -3.03 -17.30 -23.46
CA ILE A 34 -2.66 -17.84 -22.16
C ILE A 34 -2.25 -16.71 -21.21
N ALA A 35 -1.42 -15.77 -21.66
CA ALA A 35 -0.90 -14.65 -20.89
C ALA A 35 -2.00 -13.71 -20.38
N SER A 36 -3.03 -13.43 -21.20
CA SER A 36 -4.16 -12.58 -20.82
C SER A 36 -5.03 -13.17 -19.72
N ASN A 37 -4.94 -14.48 -19.49
CA ASN A 37 -5.61 -15.17 -18.39
C ASN A 37 -4.76 -15.20 -17.11
N THR A 38 -3.53 -14.68 -17.15
CA THR A 38 -2.67 -14.58 -15.96
C THR A 38 -2.94 -13.32 -15.17
N THR A 39 -2.57 -13.34 -13.89
CA THR A 39 -2.65 -12.15 -13.05
C THR A 39 -1.42 -11.23 -13.19
N TYR A 40 -0.37 -11.67 -13.89
CA TYR A 40 0.94 -11.05 -13.93
C TYR A 40 1.09 -10.14 -15.15
N THR A 41 1.07 -8.84 -14.90
CA THR A 41 1.10 -7.80 -15.95
C THR A 41 2.41 -7.80 -16.75
N THR A 42 3.53 -8.20 -16.13
CA THR A 42 4.83 -8.37 -16.82
C THR A 42 4.77 -9.49 -17.86
N ILE A 43 4.17 -10.65 -17.54
CA ILE A 43 4.05 -11.78 -18.49
C ILE A 43 3.19 -11.38 -19.68
N GLU A 44 2.07 -10.70 -19.43
CA GLU A 44 1.22 -10.19 -20.51
C GLU A 44 1.97 -9.20 -21.42
N ALA A 45 2.73 -8.28 -20.84
CA ALA A 45 3.53 -7.30 -21.58
C ALA A 45 4.65 -7.95 -22.40
N LEU A 46 5.34 -8.96 -21.86
CA LEU A 46 6.35 -9.73 -22.60
C LEU A 46 5.72 -10.53 -23.74
N SER A 47 4.56 -11.15 -23.52
CA SER A 47 3.83 -11.84 -24.60
C SER A 47 3.41 -10.87 -25.72
N ARG A 48 2.99 -9.64 -25.37
CA ARG A 48 2.73 -8.57 -26.35
C ARG A 48 4.00 -8.16 -27.11
N PHE A 49 5.15 -8.09 -26.43
CA PHE A 49 6.44 -7.84 -27.08
C PHE A 49 6.73 -8.87 -28.17
N PHE A 50 6.73 -10.15 -27.83
CA PHE A 50 7.03 -11.22 -28.79
C PHE A 50 6.01 -11.27 -29.93
N TYR A 51 4.73 -11.00 -29.63
CA TYR A 51 3.70 -10.90 -30.65
C TYR A 51 3.94 -9.73 -31.61
N GLY A 52 4.20 -8.53 -31.09
CA GLY A 52 4.53 -7.36 -31.91
C GLY A 52 5.78 -7.59 -32.75
N ARG A 53 6.81 -8.22 -32.19
CA ARG A 53 8.04 -8.58 -32.91
C ARG A 53 7.77 -9.55 -34.06
N ALA A 54 6.98 -10.60 -33.83
CA ALA A 54 6.59 -11.57 -34.87
C ALA A 54 5.77 -10.90 -35.98
N LEU A 55 4.78 -10.07 -35.63
CA LEU A 55 3.97 -9.30 -36.59
C LEU A 55 4.83 -8.35 -37.44
N HIS A 56 5.79 -7.67 -36.81
CA HIS A 56 6.69 -6.78 -37.52
C HIS A 56 7.53 -7.54 -38.56
N ARG A 57 8.02 -8.73 -38.21
CA ARG A 57 8.79 -9.60 -39.11
C ARG A 57 7.94 -10.19 -40.24
N ASP A 58 6.64 -10.38 -39.99
CA ASP A 58 5.66 -10.80 -41.00
C ASP A 58 5.20 -9.64 -41.92
N GLY A 59 5.69 -8.41 -41.70
CA GLY A 59 5.33 -7.22 -42.50
C GLY A 59 4.04 -6.52 -42.05
N GLN A 60 3.45 -6.94 -40.92
CA GLN A 60 2.23 -6.35 -40.35
C GLN A 60 2.56 -5.18 -39.40
N HIS A 61 3.23 -4.15 -39.92
CA HIS A 61 3.85 -3.08 -39.12
C HIS A 61 2.85 -2.32 -38.22
N ASP A 62 1.68 -1.93 -38.73
CA ASP A 62 0.70 -1.16 -37.95
C ASP A 62 0.18 -1.97 -36.75
N VAL A 63 -0.12 -3.24 -36.97
CA VAL A 63 -0.61 -4.14 -35.91
C VAL A 63 0.50 -4.43 -34.91
N ALA A 64 1.74 -4.56 -35.37
CA ALA A 64 2.90 -4.71 -34.51
C ALA A 64 3.04 -3.52 -33.54
N MET A 65 2.97 -2.29 -34.04
CA MET A 65 3.11 -1.09 -33.20
C MET A 65 2.02 -0.98 -32.14
N ILE A 66 0.79 -1.40 -32.43
CA ILE A 66 -0.28 -1.47 -31.42
C ILE A 66 0.11 -2.39 -30.25
N GLN A 67 0.79 -3.50 -30.52
CA GLN A 67 1.24 -4.41 -29.47
C GLN A 67 2.40 -3.84 -28.67
N LEU A 68 3.37 -3.24 -29.37
CA LEU A 68 4.61 -2.74 -28.77
C LEU A 68 4.38 -1.48 -27.93
N SER A 69 3.42 -0.63 -28.32
CA SER A 69 3.09 0.65 -27.65
C SER A 69 1.91 0.55 -26.67
N SER A 70 1.57 -0.66 -26.21
CA SER A 70 0.46 -0.82 -25.27
C SER A 70 0.84 -0.41 -23.86
N ALA A 71 0.25 0.67 -23.33
CA ALA A 71 0.71 1.31 -22.09
C ALA A 71 0.30 0.58 -20.78
N LYS A 72 -0.94 0.07 -20.71
CA LYS A 72 -1.53 -0.39 -19.43
C LYS A 72 -1.93 -1.87 -19.46
N PRO A 73 -1.81 -2.59 -18.34
CA PRO A 73 -1.26 -2.15 -17.03
C PRO A 73 0.28 -2.10 -16.97
N CYS A 74 0.98 -2.62 -17.98
CA CYS A 74 2.43 -2.63 -18.09
C CYS A 74 2.80 -2.61 -19.59
N SER A 75 3.74 -1.77 -20.00
CA SER A 75 4.23 -1.75 -21.39
C SER A 75 5.36 -2.77 -21.60
N PRO A 76 5.58 -3.23 -22.84
CA PRO A 76 6.75 -4.04 -23.20
C PRO A 76 8.09 -3.46 -22.71
N ALA A 77 8.32 -2.16 -22.91
CA ALA A 77 9.54 -1.49 -22.47
C ALA A 77 9.69 -1.53 -20.93
N ILE A 78 8.61 -1.30 -20.19
CA ILE A 78 8.60 -1.41 -18.72
C ILE A 78 8.90 -2.85 -18.29
N ALA A 79 8.28 -3.84 -18.92
CA ALA A 79 8.46 -5.25 -18.56
C ALA A 79 9.91 -5.71 -18.73
N LEU A 80 10.55 -5.32 -19.83
CA LEU A 80 11.98 -5.60 -20.07
C LEU A 80 12.89 -4.94 -19.03
N CYS A 81 12.57 -3.71 -18.61
CA CYS A 81 13.34 -3.00 -17.59
C CYS A 81 13.10 -3.53 -16.17
N LYS A 82 11.97 -4.20 -15.90
CA LYS A 82 11.66 -4.82 -14.60
C LYS A 82 12.50 -6.07 -14.32
N GLU A 83 12.84 -6.83 -15.36
CA GLU A 83 13.59 -8.08 -15.26
C GLU A 83 14.88 -7.99 -16.09
N PRO A 84 15.91 -7.27 -15.63
CA PRO A 84 17.06 -6.99 -16.47
C PRO A 84 17.88 -8.24 -16.82
N SER A 85 18.30 -8.30 -18.08
CA SER A 85 19.20 -9.33 -18.61
C SER A 85 19.85 -8.83 -19.90
N GLU A 86 20.92 -9.48 -20.36
CA GLU A 86 21.55 -9.15 -21.65
C GLU A 86 20.57 -9.29 -22.82
N GLU A 87 19.74 -10.33 -22.76
CA GLU A 87 18.73 -10.59 -23.77
C GLU A 87 17.64 -9.50 -23.75
N HIS A 88 17.16 -9.11 -22.57
CA HIS A 88 16.16 -8.05 -22.47
C HIS A 88 16.72 -6.69 -22.90
N ARG A 89 18.01 -6.43 -22.74
CA ARG A 89 18.67 -5.24 -23.31
C ARG A 89 18.62 -5.25 -24.84
N GLN A 90 18.87 -6.40 -25.48
CA GLN A 90 18.75 -6.54 -26.94
C GLN A 90 17.30 -6.31 -27.41
N TYR A 91 16.32 -6.84 -26.67
CA TYR A 91 14.90 -6.61 -26.95
C TYR A 91 14.47 -5.16 -26.73
N LEU A 92 15.05 -4.48 -25.76
CA LEU A 92 14.82 -3.06 -25.53
C LEU A 92 15.41 -2.22 -26.67
N GLN A 93 16.58 -2.58 -27.19
CA GLN A 93 17.16 -1.97 -28.38
C GLN A 93 16.24 -2.17 -29.61
N ASP A 94 15.68 -3.37 -29.80
CA ASP A 94 14.68 -3.63 -30.86
C ASP A 94 13.50 -2.63 -30.75
N LEU A 95 12.99 -2.38 -29.54
CA LEU A 95 11.90 -1.40 -29.33
C LEU A 95 12.33 0.04 -29.67
N VAL A 96 13.55 0.44 -29.29
CA VAL A 96 14.12 1.77 -29.59
C VAL A 96 14.29 1.97 -31.10
N ASP A 97 14.69 0.94 -31.82
CA ASP A 97 14.90 1.01 -33.27
C ASP A 97 13.59 1.01 -34.06
N LEU A 98 12.55 0.38 -33.51
CA LEU A 98 11.19 0.44 -34.03
C LEU A 98 10.45 1.76 -33.70
N GLY A 99 11.06 2.65 -32.93
CA GLY A 99 10.47 3.95 -32.58
C GLY A 99 9.29 3.83 -31.60
N VAL A 100 9.30 2.82 -30.73
CA VAL A 100 8.27 2.63 -29.70
C VAL A 100 8.38 3.75 -28.66
N ASP A 101 7.24 4.26 -28.20
CA ASP A 101 7.18 5.31 -27.19
C ASP A 101 7.69 4.80 -25.83
N MET A 102 8.84 5.32 -25.41
CA MET A 102 9.49 4.97 -24.15
C MET A 102 8.94 5.75 -22.94
N ALA A 103 8.10 6.76 -23.17
CA ALA A 103 7.51 7.60 -22.13
C ALA A 103 6.22 7.01 -21.53
N LEU A 104 5.73 5.89 -22.08
CA LEU A 104 4.54 5.21 -21.56
C LEU A 104 4.73 4.81 -20.10
N THR A 105 3.75 5.16 -19.27
CA THR A 105 3.75 4.87 -17.83
C THR A 105 2.78 3.74 -17.49
N ASP A 106 3.13 2.95 -16.46
CA ASP A 106 2.23 1.97 -15.86
C ASP A 106 1.11 2.62 -15.01
N GLU A 107 0.35 1.78 -14.32
CA GLU A 107 -0.73 2.18 -13.40
C GLU A 107 -0.26 3.04 -12.21
N ASN A 108 1.02 2.96 -11.84
CA ASN A 108 1.61 3.76 -10.76
C ASN A 108 2.27 5.05 -11.29
N GLY A 109 2.22 5.27 -12.61
CA GLY A 109 2.85 6.42 -13.25
C GLY A 109 4.36 6.27 -13.44
N TYR A 110 4.91 5.04 -13.39
CA TYR A 110 6.32 4.76 -13.66
C TYR A 110 6.53 4.31 -15.10
N ALA A 111 7.55 4.87 -15.76
CA ALA A 111 7.97 4.54 -17.11
C ALA A 111 9.13 3.55 -17.13
N ALA A 112 9.55 3.11 -18.32
CA ALA A 112 10.69 2.19 -18.48
C ALA A 112 11.98 2.74 -17.85
N LEU A 113 12.18 4.07 -17.93
CA LEU A 113 13.33 4.76 -17.34
C LEU A 113 13.39 4.57 -15.82
N ASP A 114 12.25 4.61 -15.14
CA ASP A 114 12.18 4.43 -13.69
C ASP A 114 12.68 3.04 -13.29
N TYR A 115 12.22 2.00 -13.97
CA TYR A 115 12.60 0.63 -13.67
C TYR A 115 14.06 0.33 -14.02
N ALA A 116 14.60 0.90 -15.10
CA ALA A 116 16.02 0.82 -15.41
C ALA A 116 16.88 1.44 -14.28
N VAL A 117 16.49 2.62 -13.78
CA VAL A 117 17.17 3.30 -12.68
C VAL A 117 17.03 2.53 -11.35
N PHE A 118 15.83 2.01 -11.04
CA PHE A 118 15.58 1.20 -9.84
C PHE A 118 16.47 -0.04 -9.79
N ASN A 119 16.71 -0.67 -10.94
CA ASN A 119 17.51 -1.88 -11.03
C ASN A 119 19.03 -1.62 -11.19
N ASN A 120 19.49 -0.36 -11.21
CA ASN A 120 20.89 0.03 -11.46
C ASN A 120 21.42 -0.38 -12.86
N GLU A 121 20.54 -0.49 -13.84
CA GLU A 121 20.89 -0.99 -15.18
C GLU A 121 21.23 0.17 -16.12
N HIS A 122 22.48 0.61 -16.07
CA HIS A 122 22.96 1.82 -16.76
C HIS A 122 22.85 1.71 -18.28
N ASP A 123 23.05 0.51 -18.83
CA ASP A 123 22.90 0.26 -20.26
C ASP A 123 21.43 0.34 -20.68
N ALA A 124 20.52 -0.24 -19.90
CA ALA A 124 19.08 -0.12 -20.15
C ALA A 124 18.62 1.34 -20.01
N GLU A 125 19.11 2.08 -19.00
CA GLU A 125 18.88 3.51 -18.85
C GLU A 125 19.29 4.28 -20.11
N THR A 126 20.49 4.00 -20.62
CA THR A 126 21.03 4.63 -21.84
C THR A 126 20.17 4.34 -23.07
N LEU A 127 19.69 3.11 -23.22
CA LEU A 127 18.78 2.72 -24.30
C LEU A 127 17.44 3.46 -24.21
N VAL A 128 16.82 3.51 -23.03
CA VAL A 128 15.56 4.22 -22.82
C VAL A 128 15.73 5.72 -23.12
N LEU A 129 16.79 6.36 -22.61
CA LEU A 129 17.09 7.77 -22.90
C LEU A 129 17.29 8.01 -24.40
N THR A 130 17.93 7.08 -25.11
CA THR A 130 18.08 7.15 -26.57
C THR A 130 16.73 7.08 -27.27
N GLY A 131 15.84 6.17 -26.86
CA GLY A 131 14.48 6.10 -27.38
C GLY A 131 13.66 7.36 -27.12
N LEU A 132 13.75 7.93 -25.91
CA LEU A 132 13.10 9.19 -25.56
C LEU A 132 13.60 10.35 -26.43
N ARG A 133 14.92 10.44 -26.68
CA ARG A 133 15.51 11.47 -27.57
C ARG A 133 15.01 11.32 -29.00
N LYS A 134 14.92 10.09 -29.52
CA LYS A 134 14.36 9.82 -30.85
C LYS A 134 12.88 10.23 -30.94
N GLY A 135 12.08 9.96 -29.91
CA GLY A 135 10.65 10.25 -29.89
C GLY A 135 10.29 11.73 -29.70
N PHE A 136 10.98 12.42 -28.79
CA PHE A 136 10.72 13.81 -28.45
C PHE A 136 11.46 14.82 -29.35
N GLY A 137 12.54 14.39 -30.02
CA GLY A 137 13.45 15.25 -30.77
C GLY A 137 14.43 16.02 -29.88
N GLU A 138 15.50 16.56 -30.48
CA GLU A 138 16.58 17.27 -29.78
C GLU A 138 16.13 18.52 -29.01
N SER A 139 14.99 19.12 -29.40
CA SER A 139 14.46 20.34 -28.78
C SER A 139 13.90 20.15 -27.36
N ARG A 140 13.76 18.90 -26.88
CA ARG A 140 13.19 18.58 -25.55
C ARG A 140 14.21 17.96 -24.59
N ARG A 141 15.49 18.31 -24.76
CA ARG A 141 16.58 17.81 -23.90
C ARG A 141 16.33 18.05 -22.41
N GLU A 142 15.82 19.23 -22.05
CA GLU A 142 15.52 19.58 -20.65
C GLU A 142 14.42 18.70 -20.05
N GLU A 143 13.38 18.35 -20.82
CA GLU A 143 12.31 17.45 -20.39
C GLU A 143 12.86 16.04 -20.11
N ILE A 144 13.79 15.55 -20.95
CA ILE A 144 14.44 14.25 -20.77
C ILE A 144 15.32 14.24 -19.52
N GLU A 145 16.12 15.28 -19.28
CA GLU A 145 16.94 15.39 -18.07
C GLU A 145 16.06 15.53 -16.81
N GLN A 146 14.91 16.19 -16.91
CA GLN A 146 13.94 16.26 -15.83
C GLN A 146 13.32 14.88 -15.54
N LEU A 147 12.96 14.10 -16.57
CA LEU A 147 12.48 12.73 -16.42
C LEU A 147 13.52 11.84 -15.75
N ARG A 148 14.78 11.93 -16.19
CA ARG A 148 15.92 11.22 -15.59
C ARG A 148 16.08 11.59 -14.13
N THR A 149 16.13 12.88 -13.81
CA THR A 149 16.22 13.38 -12.43
C THR A 149 15.06 12.85 -11.59
N ASN A 150 13.83 12.88 -12.10
CA ASN A 150 12.66 12.34 -11.41
C ASN A 150 12.74 10.84 -11.16
N SER A 151 13.33 10.05 -12.07
CA SER A 151 13.56 8.61 -11.87
C SER A 151 14.53 8.34 -10.72
N TYR A 152 15.64 9.07 -10.66
CA TYR A 152 16.60 8.99 -9.55
C TYR A 152 15.97 9.45 -8.23
N LEU A 153 15.15 10.51 -8.25
CA LEU A 153 14.41 10.95 -7.06
C LEU A 153 13.44 9.88 -6.57
N ARG A 154 12.63 9.29 -7.45
CA ARG A 154 11.69 8.21 -7.11
C ARG A 154 12.41 7.00 -6.52
N LYS A 155 13.59 6.65 -7.06
CA LYS A 155 14.44 5.60 -6.49
C LYS A 155 14.87 5.98 -5.07
N GLY A 156 15.37 7.20 -4.89
CA GLY A 156 15.76 7.73 -3.60
C GLY A 156 14.63 7.67 -2.57
N TYR A 157 13.41 8.10 -2.93
CA TYR A 157 12.24 7.93 -2.07
C TYR A 157 11.96 6.47 -1.79
N ARG A 158 11.96 5.57 -2.78
CA ARG A 158 11.69 4.15 -2.55
C ARG A 158 12.69 3.55 -1.55
N GLU A 159 13.98 3.75 -1.76
CA GLU A 159 15.04 3.20 -0.90
C GLU A 159 15.01 3.82 0.50
N LEU A 160 14.96 5.15 0.61
CA LEU A 160 14.90 5.81 1.92
C LEU A 160 13.58 5.52 2.63
N PHE A 161 12.45 5.78 1.99
CA PHE A 161 11.16 5.65 2.62
C PHE A 161 10.76 4.18 2.82
N GLN A 162 10.65 3.38 1.77
CA GLN A 162 10.07 2.03 1.87
C GLN A 162 11.01 1.05 2.57
N GLU A 163 12.31 1.15 2.32
CA GLU A 163 13.28 0.15 2.77
C GLU A 163 13.92 0.51 4.12
N ARG A 164 14.08 1.81 4.44
CA ARG A 164 14.73 2.27 5.68
C ARG A 164 13.73 2.83 6.71
N LEU A 165 12.96 3.85 6.35
CA LEU A 165 12.12 4.60 7.30
C LEU A 165 10.82 3.87 7.67
N ARG A 166 10.12 3.28 6.69
CA ARG A 166 8.85 2.60 6.91
C ARG A 166 8.95 1.43 7.90
N PRO A 167 9.98 0.57 7.87
CA PRO A 167 10.17 -0.46 8.90
C PRO A 167 10.25 0.09 10.32
N VAL A 168 10.81 1.29 10.53
CA VAL A 168 10.85 1.94 11.84
C VAL A 168 9.45 2.36 12.28
N LEU A 169 8.68 2.97 11.38
CA LEU A 169 7.31 3.42 11.65
C LEU A 169 6.33 2.28 11.95
N LEU A 170 6.58 1.08 11.41
CA LEU A 170 5.75 -0.10 11.65
C LEU A 170 6.07 -0.82 12.97
N LYS A 171 7.18 -0.51 13.64
CA LYS A 171 7.52 -1.10 14.95
C LYS A 171 6.61 -0.51 16.03
N SER A 172 5.99 -1.36 16.84
CA SER A 172 4.92 -1.00 17.79
C SER A 172 5.38 -0.33 19.10
N ASN A 173 6.61 0.16 19.20
CA ASN A 173 7.12 0.79 20.43
C ASN A 173 6.86 2.30 20.42
N LEU A 174 5.73 2.70 21.02
CA LEU A 174 5.18 4.07 21.04
C LEU A 174 6.08 5.17 21.63
N GLY A 175 7.21 4.85 22.28
CA GLY A 175 8.00 5.83 23.02
C GLY A 175 9.12 6.54 22.24
N ASP A 176 9.72 5.88 21.24
CA ASP A 176 10.99 6.36 20.63
C ASP A 176 11.07 6.22 19.09
N ASN A 177 9.93 5.93 18.45
CA ASN A 177 9.89 5.64 17.01
C ASN A 177 10.37 6.81 16.15
N LEU A 178 10.04 8.06 16.51
CA LEU A 178 10.41 9.24 15.71
C LEU A 178 11.86 9.68 15.92
N GLN A 179 12.44 9.50 17.11
CA GLN A 179 13.87 9.73 17.30
C GLN A 179 14.68 8.67 16.54
N THR A 180 14.25 7.41 16.61
CA THR A 180 14.82 6.33 15.81
C THR A 180 14.70 6.63 14.31
N LEU A 181 13.57 7.18 13.86
CA LEU A 181 13.36 7.58 12.47
C LEU A 181 14.37 8.65 12.01
N ARG A 182 14.64 9.65 12.86
CA ARG A 182 15.64 10.69 12.59
C ARG A 182 17.06 10.12 12.51
N ARG A 183 17.42 9.22 13.42
CA ARG A 183 18.71 8.51 13.37
C ARG A 183 18.86 7.72 12.07
N GLU A 184 17.86 6.92 11.71
CA GLU A 184 17.88 6.11 10.49
C GLU A 184 17.95 6.96 9.21
N TYR A 185 17.27 8.11 9.18
CA TYR A 185 17.40 9.05 8.07
C TYR A 185 18.81 9.65 7.99
N ALA A 186 19.35 10.15 9.10
CA ALA A 186 20.69 10.71 9.17
C ALA A 186 21.77 9.69 8.77
N LEU A 187 21.66 8.46 9.28
CA LEU A 187 22.52 7.34 8.91
C LEU A 187 22.46 7.05 7.41
N SER A 188 21.25 6.93 6.86
CA SER A 188 21.07 6.61 5.43
C SER A 188 21.63 7.69 4.49
N LEU A 189 21.61 8.97 4.89
CA LEU A 189 22.26 10.04 4.13
C LEU A 189 23.78 10.08 4.33
N SER A 190 24.29 9.64 5.48
CA SER A 190 25.73 9.58 5.74
C SER A 190 26.42 8.42 5.01
N GLU A 191 25.70 7.33 4.77
CA GLU A 191 26.20 6.13 4.08
C GLU A 191 26.20 6.28 2.55
N ASP A 192 25.42 7.22 1.99
CA ASP A 192 25.20 7.36 0.56
C ASP A 192 25.27 8.84 0.12
N GLU A 193 26.43 9.21 -0.44
CA GLU A 193 26.68 10.58 -0.93
C GLU A 193 25.73 10.97 -2.07
N GLY A 194 25.28 10.02 -2.89
CA GLY A 194 24.30 10.28 -3.95
C GLY A 194 22.94 10.69 -3.37
N LYS A 195 22.49 10.01 -2.31
CA LYS A 195 21.27 10.41 -1.59
C LYS A 195 21.42 11.75 -0.90
N ARG A 196 22.59 12.04 -0.32
CA ARG A 196 22.88 13.32 0.33
C ARG A 196 22.84 14.51 -0.63
N GLN A 197 23.19 14.31 -1.90
CA GLN A 197 23.05 15.33 -2.94
C GLN A 197 21.59 15.52 -3.38
N LEU A 198 20.76 14.49 -3.26
CA LEU A 198 19.35 14.54 -3.68
C LEU A 198 18.43 15.11 -2.60
N PHE A 199 18.74 14.87 -1.33
CA PHE A 199 17.89 15.20 -0.19
C PHE A 199 18.67 15.87 0.93
N ASP A 200 18.11 16.96 1.47
CA ASP A 200 18.68 17.64 2.62
C ASP A 200 18.65 16.79 3.90
N ALA A 201 19.63 17.05 4.77
CA ALA A 201 19.61 16.54 6.13
C ALA A 201 18.45 17.13 6.95
N PHE A 202 18.10 16.47 8.06
CA PHE A 202 17.08 16.96 8.97
C PHE A 202 17.64 18.13 9.81
N ASN A 203 17.39 19.36 9.35
CA ASN A 203 17.77 20.58 10.06
C ASN A 203 16.63 21.08 10.94
N PHE A 204 16.93 21.72 12.07
CA PHE A 204 15.94 22.32 12.96
C PHE A 204 16.56 23.47 13.76
N VAL A 205 15.73 24.28 14.40
CA VAL A 205 16.16 25.28 15.39
C VAL A 205 15.60 24.89 16.75
N ARG A 206 16.40 24.95 17.83
CA ARG A 206 15.85 24.74 19.18
C ARG A 206 14.84 25.84 19.48
N TYR A 207 13.74 25.49 20.14
CA TYR A 207 12.67 26.44 20.39
C TYR A 207 13.13 27.61 21.28
N THR A 208 14.02 27.35 22.24
CA THR A 208 14.64 28.38 23.08
C THR A 208 15.41 29.42 22.24
N ASP A 209 16.22 28.95 21.29
CA ASP A 209 16.96 29.81 20.36
C ASP A 209 16.03 30.53 19.38
N PHE A 210 14.99 29.84 18.88
CA PHE A 210 13.97 30.40 18.01
C PHE A 210 13.20 31.55 18.69
N HIS A 211 12.79 31.36 19.94
CA HIS A 211 12.12 32.38 20.76
C HIS A 211 13.06 33.56 21.08
N ALA A 212 14.32 33.30 21.38
CA ALA A 212 15.30 34.35 21.73
C ALA A 212 15.78 35.18 20.53
N CYS A 213 15.71 34.64 19.31
CA CYS A 213 16.23 35.28 18.10
C CYS A 213 15.60 36.65 17.82
N GLY A 214 14.32 36.84 18.17
CA GLY A 214 13.59 38.09 17.94
C GLY A 214 13.27 38.39 16.47
N ARG A 215 13.68 37.51 15.55
CA ARG A 215 13.29 37.44 14.13
C ARG A 215 13.20 35.97 13.71
N LEU A 216 12.57 35.67 12.57
CA LEU A 216 12.69 34.33 12.00
C LEU A 216 14.16 34.02 11.68
N PRO A 217 14.73 32.91 12.21
CA PRO A 217 16.08 32.49 11.86
C PRO A 217 16.18 32.19 10.36
N SER A 218 17.27 32.57 9.73
CA SER A 218 17.57 32.26 8.34
C SER A 218 18.47 31.03 8.23
N TRP A 219 18.44 30.40 7.08
CA TRP A 219 19.46 29.43 6.70
C TRP A 219 20.87 30.01 6.90
N GLY A 220 21.72 29.31 7.64
CA GLY A 220 23.08 29.73 7.98
C GLY A 220 23.24 30.52 9.28
N ASP A 221 22.14 30.85 9.98
CA ASP A 221 22.24 31.35 11.35
C ASP A 221 22.86 30.29 12.27
N SER A 222 23.63 30.73 13.28
CA SER A 222 24.30 29.82 14.22
C SER A 222 23.35 29.01 15.10
N SER A 223 22.07 29.37 15.13
CA SER A 223 21.01 28.64 15.84
C SER A 223 20.49 27.42 15.06
N LEU A 224 20.82 27.31 13.78
CA LEU A 224 20.46 26.17 12.94
C LEU A 224 21.30 24.95 13.35
N GLN A 225 20.61 23.85 13.60
CA GLN A 225 21.22 22.57 13.91
C GLN A 225 20.87 21.54 12.86
N THR A 226 21.80 20.64 12.58
CA THR A 226 21.55 19.45 11.77
C THR A 226 21.54 18.25 12.70
N PHE A 227 20.48 17.44 12.63
CA PHE A 227 20.39 16.22 13.42
C PHE A 227 21.52 15.25 13.05
N LYS A 228 22.22 14.74 14.06
CA LYS A 228 23.29 13.75 13.92
C LYS A 228 23.00 12.55 14.82
N ASP A 229 23.48 11.37 14.44
CA ASP A 229 23.10 10.09 15.02
C ASP A 229 23.32 9.96 16.55
N HIS A 230 24.31 10.68 17.11
CA HIS A 230 24.88 10.28 18.41
C HIS A 230 24.44 11.08 19.64
N GLU A 231 23.77 12.23 19.52
CA GLU A 231 23.33 13.02 20.69
C GLU A 231 22.27 14.02 20.23
N SER A 232 20.99 13.71 20.43
CA SER A 232 19.93 14.68 20.15
C SER A 232 19.54 15.40 21.43
N GLU A 233 19.82 16.70 21.49
CA GLU A 233 19.29 17.60 22.53
C GLU A 233 17.77 17.80 22.39
N VAL A 234 17.19 17.39 21.26
CA VAL A 234 15.78 17.54 20.93
C VAL A 234 15.07 16.20 20.85
N ASP A 235 14.00 16.06 21.63
CA ASP A 235 13.14 14.87 21.64
C ASP A 235 11.90 15.10 20.74
N PHE A 236 11.41 16.34 20.71
CA PHE A 236 10.17 16.71 20.03
C PHE A 236 10.40 17.79 18.98
N VAL A 237 9.82 17.67 17.78
CA VAL A 237 9.93 18.68 16.72
C VAL A 237 8.55 19.06 16.18
N ILE A 238 8.27 20.36 16.12
CA ILE A 238 7.09 20.93 15.47
C ILE A 238 7.47 21.43 14.07
N PHE A 239 6.77 20.95 13.05
CA PHE A 239 6.81 21.48 11.71
C PHE A 239 5.78 22.61 11.55
N PHE A 240 6.20 23.76 11.04
CA PHE A 240 5.27 24.85 10.71
C PHE A 240 4.97 24.89 9.21
N SER A 241 3.70 24.74 8.87
CA SER A 241 3.14 25.01 7.54
C SER A 241 2.56 26.42 7.54
N TYR A 242 3.08 27.35 6.74
CA TYR A 242 2.68 28.75 6.83
C TYR A 242 2.86 29.51 5.51
N ARG A 243 2.37 30.75 5.50
CA ARG A 243 2.49 31.68 4.38
C ARG A 243 3.57 32.72 4.64
N TRP A 244 4.31 33.09 3.60
CA TRP A 244 5.09 34.32 3.60
C TRP A 244 4.15 35.53 3.57
N ILE A 245 4.05 36.23 4.70
CA ILE A 245 3.17 37.39 4.88
C ILE A 245 3.82 38.69 4.38
N ASN A 246 5.14 38.70 4.21
CA ASN A 246 5.85 39.85 3.66
C ASN A 246 5.47 40.09 2.19
N LYS A 247 4.85 41.24 1.92
CA LYS A 247 4.39 41.64 0.58
C LYS A 247 5.44 42.43 -0.22
N ALA A 248 6.64 42.65 0.32
CA ALA A 248 7.73 43.33 -0.39
C ALA A 248 8.10 42.59 -1.69
N LYS A 249 8.56 43.34 -2.69
CA LYS A 249 8.99 42.79 -3.99
C LYS A 249 10.43 43.21 -4.31
N PRO A 250 11.41 42.28 -4.33
CA PRO A 250 11.31 40.88 -3.93
C PRO A 250 11.21 40.73 -2.39
N ALA A 251 10.43 39.77 -1.91
CA ALA A 251 10.38 39.42 -0.51
C ALA A 251 11.70 38.75 -0.12
N LYS A 252 12.43 39.34 0.84
CA LYS A 252 13.72 38.81 1.32
C LYS A 252 13.57 37.95 2.59
N SER A 253 12.38 37.97 3.19
CA SER A 253 12.04 37.23 4.40
C SER A 253 10.56 36.86 4.34
N PRO A 254 10.16 35.70 4.89
CA PRO A 254 8.75 35.37 5.10
C PRO A 254 8.01 36.34 6.01
N ASP A 255 8.74 36.97 6.94
CA ASP A 255 8.16 37.85 7.95
C ASP A 255 8.15 39.32 7.53
N GLY A 256 7.21 40.07 8.07
CA GLY A 256 7.16 41.52 7.95
C GLY A 256 8.11 42.23 8.94
N GLU A 257 8.16 43.57 8.85
CA GLU A 257 9.03 44.40 9.70
C GLU A 257 8.76 44.26 11.21
N ASN A 258 7.54 43.84 11.57
CA ASN A 258 7.10 43.67 12.96
C ASN A 258 7.33 42.24 13.52
N ASN A 259 7.95 41.34 12.75
CA ASN A 259 8.14 39.94 13.12
C ASN A 259 6.83 39.21 13.51
N THR A 260 5.73 39.59 12.86
CA THR A 260 4.39 39.07 13.17
C THR A 260 4.27 37.56 12.95
N GLN A 261 4.99 37.00 11.96
CA GLN A 261 4.97 35.58 11.69
C GLN A 261 5.71 34.79 12.77
N LEU A 262 6.88 35.26 13.20
CA LEU A 262 7.63 34.69 14.33
C LEU A 262 6.74 34.62 15.58
N TRP A 263 6.17 35.75 15.99
CA TRP A 263 5.39 35.81 17.22
C TRP A 263 4.13 34.95 17.16
N ARG A 264 3.53 34.84 15.99
CA ARG A 264 2.42 33.92 15.76
C ARG A 264 2.81 32.45 15.90
N MET A 265 3.97 32.05 15.35
CA MET A 265 4.52 30.71 15.56
C MET A 265 4.84 30.45 17.04
N VAL A 266 5.41 31.44 17.74
CA VAL A 266 5.68 31.36 19.18
C VAL A 266 4.39 31.16 19.97
N GLU A 267 3.34 31.94 19.71
CA GLU A 267 2.03 31.81 20.35
C GLU A 267 1.44 30.42 20.12
N ALA A 268 1.49 29.92 18.87
CA ALA A 268 1.05 28.57 18.53
C ALA A 268 1.84 27.51 19.31
N THR A 269 3.17 27.64 19.41
CA THR A 269 3.99 26.71 20.20
C THR A 269 3.65 26.74 21.69
N GLU A 270 3.46 27.92 22.28
CA GLU A 270 3.09 28.04 23.69
C GLU A 270 1.69 27.47 23.98
N GLU A 271 0.74 27.68 23.07
CA GLU A 271 -0.56 27.02 23.16
C GLU A 271 -0.45 25.50 23.04
N PHE A 272 0.35 25.01 22.10
CA PHE A 272 0.62 23.58 21.95
C PHE A 272 1.23 22.97 23.23
N LEU A 273 2.22 23.64 23.84
CA LEU A 273 2.84 23.19 25.10
C LEU A 273 1.85 23.20 26.27
N ARG A 274 0.89 24.14 26.31
CA ARG A 274 -0.21 24.12 27.29
C ARG A 274 -1.13 22.91 27.10
N LEU A 275 -1.41 22.52 25.86
CA LEU A 275 -2.21 21.32 25.54
C LEU A 275 -1.45 20.01 25.81
N HIS A 276 -0.12 20.05 25.74
CA HIS A 276 0.78 18.89 25.90
C HIS A 276 1.84 19.12 26.98
N PRO A 277 1.45 19.20 28.27
CA PRO A 277 2.34 19.61 29.37
C PRO A 277 3.48 18.63 29.67
N THR A 278 3.47 17.44 29.07
CA THR A 278 4.55 16.45 29.19
C THR A 278 5.75 16.75 28.30
N ILE A 279 5.61 17.67 27.34
CA ILE A 279 6.69 18.04 26.42
C ILE A 279 7.56 19.12 27.06
N SER A 280 8.86 18.85 27.15
CA SER A 280 9.83 19.82 27.67
C SER A 280 10.15 20.89 26.62
N LYS A 281 10.03 22.16 27.00
CA LYS A 281 10.38 23.32 26.19
C LYS A 281 11.85 23.33 25.75
N ASP A 282 12.76 22.87 26.62
CA ASP A 282 14.21 22.85 26.35
C ASP A 282 14.61 21.76 25.35
N LYS A 283 13.77 20.73 25.21
CA LYS A 283 13.96 19.61 24.28
C LYS A 283 13.07 19.70 23.03
N LEU A 284 12.50 20.88 22.79
CA LEU A 284 11.65 21.16 21.65
C LEU A 284 12.47 21.81 20.54
N GLY A 285 12.37 21.26 19.33
CA GLY A 285 12.83 21.87 18.10
C GLY A 285 11.65 22.38 17.26
N VAL A 286 11.94 23.33 16.40
CA VAL A 286 11.02 23.79 15.35
C VAL A 286 11.66 23.62 13.99
N TRP A 287 10.85 23.18 13.04
CA TRP A 287 11.20 23.11 11.63
C TRP A 287 10.38 24.15 10.88
N VAL A 288 11.09 25.05 10.20
CA VAL A 288 10.52 26.15 9.41
C VAL A 288 11.28 26.17 8.09
N ASP A 289 10.57 26.16 6.96
CA ASP A 289 11.17 26.08 5.62
C ASP A 289 12.28 27.13 5.38
N TYR A 290 12.04 28.39 5.75
CA TYR A 290 12.98 29.50 5.59
C TYR A 290 14.26 29.32 6.41
N SER A 291 14.14 28.72 7.60
CA SER A 291 15.27 28.46 8.49
C SER A 291 16.01 27.18 8.11
N CYS A 292 15.30 26.15 7.64
CA CYS A 292 15.78 24.78 7.56
C CYS A 292 16.04 24.29 6.12
N VAL A 293 15.70 25.08 5.11
CA VAL A 293 16.01 24.84 3.69
C VAL A 293 16.95 25.93 3.19
N CYS A 294 17.96 25.53 2.42
CA CYS A 294 18.86 26.47 1.75
C CYS A 294 18.09 27.33 0.74
N GLN A 295 17.94 28.63 1.02
CA GLN A 295 17.16 29.51 0.14
C GLN A 295 17.85 29.77 -1.21
N ASP A 296 19.18 29.62 -1.27
CA ASP A 296 19.97 29.76 -2.50
C ASP A 296 19.91 28.49 -3.38
N ASP A 297 19.72 27.32 -2.78
CA ASP A 297 19.48 26.04 -3.46
C ASP A 297 18.38 25.24 -2.73
N PRO A 298 17.10 25.56 -2.96
CA PRO A 298 16.00 24.99 -2.18
C PRO A 298 15.64 23.57 -2.59
N MET A 299 16.17 23.07 -3.70
CA MET A 299 15.68 21.84 -4.30
C MET A 299 15.91 20.59 -3.43
N PRO A 300 17.10 20.37 -2.82
CA PRO A 300 17.31 19.26 -1.90
C PRO A 300 16.33 19.26 -0.72
N GLY A 301 16.04 20.43 -0.14
CA GLY A 301 15.07 20.58 0.96
C GLY A 301 13.62 20.34 0.53
N VAL A 302 13.22 20.90 -0.62
CA VAL A 302 11.89 20.66 -1.20
C VAL A 302 11.67 19.18 -1.51
N ARG A 303 12.70 18.49 -2.02
CA ARG A 303 12.67 17.03 -2.24
C ARG A 303 12.64 16.26 -0.92
N ALA A 304 13.34 16.71 0.11
CA ALA A 304 13.33 16.02 1.40
C ALA A 304 11.99 16.15 2.15
N LEU A 305 11.14 17.12 1.79
CA LEU A 305 9.93 17.50 2.54
C LEU A 305 9.06 16.33 3.03
N PRO A 306 8.70 15.31 2.22
CA PRO A 306 7.92 14.18 2.73
C PRO A 306 8.62 13.42 3.87
N MET A 307 9.94 13.24 3.76
CA MET A 307 10.75 12.53 4.76
C MET A 307 11.00 13.39 5.99
N ILE A 308 11.15 14.70 5.83
CA ILE A 308 11.25 15.65 6.93
C ILE A 308 9.95 15.67 7.73
N LEU A 309 8.80 15.79 7.08
CA LEU A 309 7.51 15.87 7.75
C LEU A 309 7.23 14.59 8.56
N MET A 310 7.61 13.42 8.05
CA MET A 310 7.53 12.16 8.79
C MET A 310 8.41 12.12 10.05
N GLN A 311 9.52 12.86 10.07
CA GLN A 311 10.44 12.93 11.21
C GLN A 311 9.97 13.92 12.27
N CYS A 312 9.03 14.81 11.96
CA CYS A 312 8.44 15.74 12.93
C CYS A 312 7.38 15.03 13.78
N ASN A 313 7.20 15.47 15.03
CA ASN A 313 6.18 14.89 15.92
C ASN A 313 4.81 15.54 15.71
N ALA A 314 4.80 16.84 15.42
CA ALA A 314 3.59 17.60 15.20
C ALA A 314 3.74 18.51 13.98
N VAL A 315 2.63 18.74 13.30
CA VAL A 315 2.48 19.79 12.28
C VAL A 315 1.52 20.84 12.82
N ILE A 316 1.89 22.11 12.72
CA ILE A 316 1.00 23.24 12.97
C ILE A 316 0.86 24.04 11.67
N SER A 317 -0.36 24.07 11.13
CA SER A 317 -0.71 24.84 9.94
C SER A 317 -1.30 26.20 10.35
N LEU A 318 -0.71 27.30 9.89
CA LEU A 318 -1.13 28.65 10.22
C LEU A 318 -2.04 29.21 9.10
N TYR A 319 -3.32 29.46 9.39
CA TYR A 319 -4.31 29.95 8.42
C TYR A 319 -4.69 31.41 8.66
N ASP A 320 -4.72 32.23 7.62
CA ASP A 320 -5.17 33.63 7.70
C ASP A 320 -6.69 33.72 7.50
N ASP A 321 -7.31 34.80 8.01
CA ASP A 321 -8.75 35.08 7.84
C ASP A 321 -9.20 35.17 6.37
N ASP A 322 -8.30 35.53 5.46
CA ASP A 322 -8.56 35.77 4.04
C ASP A 322 -8.23 34.57 3.13
N ASP A 323 -7.67 33.48 3.66
CA ASP A 323 -7.26 32.32 2.86
C ASP A 323 -8.43 31.30 2.80
N ASP A 324 -9.03 31.18 1.62
CA ASP A 324 -9.97 30.10 1.28
C ASP A 324 -9.33 28.77 1.68
N ASP A 325 -9.96 28.07 2.64
CA ASP A 325 -9.51 26.85 3.29
C ASP A 325 -8.79 25.90 2.30
N TYR A 326 -7.45 25.87 2.30
CA TYR A 326 -6.61 25.01 1.43
C TYR A 326 -6.53 25.40 -0.07
N GLY A 327 -6.69 26.66 -0.45
CA GLY A 327 -6.59 27.11 -1.85
C GLY A 327 -5.17 27.07 -2.46
N ARG A 328 -4.12 27.07 -1.63
CA ARG A 328 -2.72 27.23 -2.04
C ARG A 328 -1.97 25.91 -2.12
N ALA A 329 -1.17 25.74 -3.18
CA ALA A 329 -0.61 24.43 -3.49
C ALA A 329 0.41 23.91 -2.46
N TRP A 330 1.44 24.70 -2.10
CA TRP A 330 2.51 24.25 -1.20
C TRP A 330 2.00 23.86 0.20
N CYS A 331 1.19 24.70 0.85
CA CYS A 331 0.55 24.33 2.13
C CYS A 331 -0.39 23.12 1.96
N SER A 332 -1.12 23.02 0.84
CA SER A 332 -2.01 21.88 0.59
C SER A 332 -1.25 20.56 0.45
N VAL A 333 -0.06 20.56 -0.16
CA VAL A 333 0.72 19.32 -0.29
C VAL A 333 1.25 18.86 1.08
N GLU A 334 1.62 19.78 1.97
CA GLU A 334 2.01 19.47 3.35
C GLU A 334 0.83 18.90 4.14
N VAL A 335 -0.37 19.49 3.99
CA VAL A 335 -1.61 18.97 4.58
C VAL A 335 -1.93 17.57 4.07
N LEU A 336 -1.80 17.33 2.76
CA LEU A 336 -1.97 16.01 2.16
C LEU A 336 -0.99 15.00 2.78
N MET A 337 0.28 15.37 2.95
CA MET A 337 1.31 14.52 3.56
C MET A 337 0.98 14.18 5.01
N ILE A 338 0.66 15.16 5.86
CA ILE A 338 0.35 14.89 7.27
C ILE A 338 -0.92 14.07 7.43
N GLN A 339 -1.95 14.29 6.59
CA GLN A 339 -3.12 13.43 6.57
C GLN A 339 -2.76 11.98 6.21
N ALA A 340 -1.92 11.77 5.19
CA ALA A 340 -1.47 10.44 4.79
C ALA A 340 -0.69 9.73 5.91
N ILE A 341 0.24 10.44 6.55
CA ILE A 341 1.08 9.91 7.63
C ILE A 341 0.25 9.59 8.87
N LYS A 342 -0.59 10.54 9.34
CA LYS A 342 -1.42 10.36 10.54
C LYS A 342 -2.44 9.24 10.35
N ARG A 343 -3.06 9.11 9.16
CA ARG A 343 -3.96 7.97 8.84
C ARG A 343 -3.24 6.62 8.84
N SER A 344 -1.97 6.60 8.44
CA SER A 344 -1.22 5.35 8.24
C SER A 344 -0.54 4.85 9.50
N TYR A 345 0.08 5.75 10.26
CA TYR A 345 0.92 5.37 11.40
C TYR A 345 0.35 5.83 12.75
N ASN A 346 -0.47 6.88 12.75
CA ASN A 346 -1.07 7.46 13.96
C ASN A 346 -0.03 7.82 15.05
N LEU A 347 1.17 8.26 14.63
CA LEU A 347 2.26 8.71 15.52
C LEU A 347 2.39 10.24 15.58
N HIS A 348 1.69 10.95 14.68
CA HIS A 348 1.87 12.37 14.43
C HIS A 348 0.65 13.17 14.90
N LEU A 349 0.92 14.35 15.46
CA LEU A 349 -0.11 15.33 15.77
C LEU A 349 -0.25 16.34 14.64
N TRP A 350 -1.46 16.88 14.46
CA TRP A 350 -1.70 17.93 13.48
C TRP A 350 -2.73 18.90 14.01
N TYR A 351 -2.34 20.16 14.06
CA TYR A 351 -3.15 21.28 14.50
C TYR A 351 -3.24 22.36 13.42
N GLU A 352 -4.32 23.10 13.44
CA GLU A 352 -4.51 24.33 12.70
C GLU A 352 -4.62 25.49 13.69
N GLN A 353 -3.86 26.56 13.46
CA GLN A 353 -4.06 27.80 14.18
C GLN A 353 -5.06 28.66 13.43
N ARG A 354 -6.23 28.87 14.04
CA ARG A 354 -7.33 29.68 13.49
C ARG A 354 -7.60 30.90 14.38
N PRO A 355 -8.13 31.98 13.81
CA PRO A 355 -8.52 33.16 14.58
C PRO A 355 -9.73 32.84 15.47
N LYS A 356 -9.73 33.36 16.71
CA LYS A 356 -10.86 33.17 17.62
C LYS A 356 -12.08 33.92 17.10
N ARG A 357 -13.20 33.22 16.89
CA ARG A 357 -14.45 33.79 16.33
C ARG A 357 -15.09 34.93 17.14
N ALA A 358 -14.67 35.16 18.38
CA ALA A 358 -15.32 36.11 19.30
C ALA A 358 -14.36 37.00 20.11
N GLU A 359 -13.04 36.84 19.96
CA GLU A 359 -12.02 37.55 20.74
C GLU A 359 -10.81 37.85 19.85
N GLU A 360 -10.02 38.86 20.19
CA GLU A 360 -8.69 39.01 19.59
C GLU A 360 -7.80 37.82 20.00
N GLY A 361 -7.11 37.22 19.03
CA GLY A 361 -6.13 36.17 19.24
C GLY A 361 -6.40 34.90 18.46
N TRP A 362 -5.54 33.92 18.68
CA TRP A 362 -5.51 32.67 17.93
C TRP A 362 -5.85 31.47 18.83
N VAL A 363 -6.31 30.39 18.22
CA VAL A 363 -6.57 29.11 18.89
C VAL A 363 -6.08 27.94 18.05
N LEU A 364 -5.55 26.91 18.70
CA LEU A 364 -5.21 25.65 18.06
C LEU A 364 -6.39 24.68 18.07
N GLU A 365 -6.74 24.18 16.88
CA GLU A 365 -7.76 23.16 16.68
C GLU A 365 -7.15 21.93 16.00
N ASP A 366 -7.70 20.75 16.24
CA ASP A 366 -7.26 19.53 15.53
C ASP A 366 -7.50 19.67 14.02
N GLY A 367 -6.48 19.36 13.21
CA GLY A 367 -6.60 19.43 11.76
C GLY A 367 -7.62 18.41 11.20
N PRO A 368 -8.45 18.80 10.22
CA PRO A 368 -9.52 17.95 9.71
C PRO A 368 -8.98 16.77 8.88
N MET A 369 -9.25 15.55 9.33
CA MET A 369 -8.70 14.32 8.75
C MET A 369 -9.41 13.82 7.49
N ASN A 370 -10.43 14.51 6.99
CA ASN A 370 -11.31 14.07 5.90
C ASN A 370 -11.35 15.03 4.70
N LEU A 371 -10.35 15.91 4.57
CA LEU A 371 -10.24 16.76 3.37
C LEU A 371 -9.87 15.91 2.14
N GLU A 372 -10.48 16.25 1.02
CA GLU A 372 -10.05 15.80 -0.31
C GLU A 372 -9.20 16.92 -0.94
N ILE A 373 -7.92 16.65 -1.12
CA ILE A 373 -6.97 17.60 -1.70
C ILE A 373 -6.54 17.07 -3.06
N SER A 374 -6.79 17.87 -4.10
CA SER A 374 -6.26 17.66 -5.44
C SER A 374 -5.31 18.81 -5.76
N MET A 375 -4.04 18.50 -6.06
CA MET A 375 -3.03 19.51 -6.38
C MET A 375 -3.26 20.17 -7.74
N ALA A 376 -3.96 19.48 -8.66
CA ALA A 376 -4.19 19.95 -10.02
C ALA A 376 -4.97 21.27 -10.10
N GLU A 377 -5.77 21.59 -9.09
CA GLU A 377 -6.66 22.76 -9.07
C GLU A 377 -6.16 23.87 -8.13
N LYS A 378 -5.05 23.64 -7.42
CA LYS A 378 -4.55 24.60 -6.44
C LYS A 378 -3.83 25.79 -7.09
N THR A 379 -3.89 26.91 -6.40
CA THR A 379 -3.24 28.16 -6.78
C THR A 379 -1.75 28.11 -6.47
N LEU A 380 -0.94 28.61 -7.39
CA LEU A 380 0.52 28.67 -7.28
C LEU A 380 0.99 30.11 -7.44
N THR A 381 2.03 30.49 -6.69
CA THR A 381 2.71 31.77 -6.90
C THR A 381 3.50 31.77 -8.20
N LYS A 382 4.09 30.62 -8.55
CA LYS A 382 4.78 30.39 -9.82
C LYS A 382 4.30 29.09 -10.43
N GLU A 383 3.83 29.15 -11.67
CA GLU A 383 3.25 27.98 -12.34
C GLU A 383 4.28 26.89 -12.65
N GLU A 384 5.57 27.24 -12.75
CA GLU A 384 6.69 26.29 -12.88
C GLU A 384 6.74 25.25 -11.74
N ASP A 385 6.21 25.60 -10.56
CA ASP A 385 6.15 24.70 -9.40
C ASP A 385 5.08 23.62 -9.53
N ARG A 386 4.16 23.70 -10.51
CA ARG A 386 3.07 22.72 -10.66
C ARG A 386 3.61 21.30 -10.82
N SER A 387 4.64 21.14 -11.63
CA SER A 387 5.30 19.85 -11.82
C SER A 387 5.86 19.26 -10.51
N LYS A 388 6.38 20.12 -9.62
CA LYS A 388 6.98 19.75 -8.33
C LYS A 388 5.90 19.31 -7.34
N VAL A 389 4.82 20.08 -7.19
CA VAL A 389 3.74 19.73 -6.25
C VAL A 389 2.97 18.48 -6.70
N LEU A 390 2.75 18.29 -8.01
CA LEU A 390 2.16 17.06 -8.56
C LEU A 390 3.09 15.86 -8.35
N PHE A 391 4.40 16.06 -8.48
CA PHE A 391 5.36 15.01 -8.18
C PHE A 391 5.29 14.60 -6.70
N LEU A 392 5.27 15.57 -5.79
CA LEU A 392 5.17 15.34 -4.35
C LEU A 392 3.83 14.71 -3.95
N GLU A 393 2.70 15.12 -4.53
CA GLU A 393 1.39 14.48 -4.37
C GLU A 393 1.47 12.98 -4.68
N ARG A 394 2.12 12.61 -5.79
CA ARG A 394 2.34 11.20 -6.13
C ARG A 394 3.25 10.50 -5.12
N GLN A 395 4.34 11.14 -4.67
CA GLN A 395 5.21 10.52 -3.67
C GLN A 395 4.51 10.36 -2.31
N THR A 396 3.55 11.21 -1.98
CA THR A 396 2.72 11.07 -0.77
C THR A 396 1.92 9.77 -0.78
N SER A 397 1.55 9.23 -1.95
CA SER A 397 0.90 7.91 -2.02
C SER A 397 1.78 6.77 -1.47
N LEU A 398 3.12 6.92 -1.51
CA LEU A 398 4.05 5.97 -0.93
C LEU A 398 3.97 5.96 0.60
N LEU A 399 3.61 7.10 1.20
CA LEU A 399 3.49 7.26 2.66
C LEU A 399 2.33 6.45 3.24
N ILE A 400 1.33 6.16 2.41
CA ILE A 400 0.12 5.46 2.83
C ILE A 400 0.43 3.98 3.03
N ILE A 401 0.07 3.43 4.19
CA ILE A 401 -0.07 1.97 4.31
C ILE A 401 -1.29 1.59 3.49
N VAL A 402 -1.07 1.34 2.20
CA VAL A 402 -2.03 0.60 1.40
C VAL A 402 -2.02 -0.82 1.98
N PRO A 403 -3.13 -1.34 2.53
CA PRO A 403 -3.24 -2.77 2.76
C PRO A 403 -2.92 -3.43 1.43
N SER A 404 -1.81 -4.19 1.37
CA SER A 404 -1.17 -4.64 0.12
C SER A 404 -2.20 -4.96 -0.96
N ALA A 405 -2.05 -4.33 -2.11
CA ALA A 405 -2.93 -4.48 -3.26
C ALA A 405 -3.02 -5.96 -3.71
N THR A 406 -3.99 -6.69 -3.19
CA THR A 406 -4.74 -7.65 -4.01
C THR A 406 -5.80 -6.85 -4.75
N LYS A 407 -5.57 -6.67 -6.06
CA LYS A 407 -6.48 -6.23 -7.12
C LYS A 407 -7.89 -5.82 -6.69
N SER A 408 -8.25 -4.58 -7.02
CA SER A 408 -9.60 -4.01 -7.07
C SER A 408 -10.73 -5.00 -6.69
N LYS A 409 -11.05 -5.02 -5.40
CA LYS A 409 -12.36 -5.45 -4.93
C LYS A 409 -12.96 -4.30 -4.13
N SER A 410 -14.28 -4.19 -4.21
CA SER A 410 -15.10 -3.11 -3.70
C SER A 410 -14.75 -2.67 -2.27
N PRO A 411 -15.19 -1.47 -1.82
CA PRO A 411 -14.94 -0.90 -0.48
C PRO A 411 -15.41 -1.74 0.74
N SER A 412 -15.78 -3.00 0.54
CA SER A 412 -16.26 -3.95 1.54
C SER A 412 -15.17 -4.81 2.19
N ASP A 413 -13.92 -4.78 1.72
CA ASP A 413 -12.85 -5.69 2.19
C ASP A 413 -11.70 -4.98 2.95
N LEU A 414 -12.01 -3.95 3.74
CA LEU A 414 -11.10 -3.42 4.77
C LEU A 414 -10.84 -4.50 5.83
N VAL A 415 -9.57 -4.90 5.99
CA VAL A 415 -8.99 -5.73 7.07
C VAL A 415 -10.03 -6.58 7.83
N LYS A 416 -10.31 -7.79 7.35
CA LYS A 416 -11.16 -8.74 8.08
C LYS A 416 -10.44 -9.18 9.36
N GLY A 417 -10.64 -8.43 10.45
CA GLY A 417 -10.63 -9.03 11.78
C GLY A 417 -11.60 -10.22 11.83
N PRO A 418 -11.54 -11.10 12.84
CA PRO A 418 -12.47 -12.21 12.92
C PRO A 418 -13.90 -11.67 12.77
N GLU A 419 -14.63 -12.19 11.79
CA GLU A 419 -16.03 -11.82 11.59
C GLU A 419 -16.87 -12.80 12.41
N VAL A 420 -17.75 -12.27 13.25
CA VAL A 420 -18.61 -13.08 14.12
C VAL A 420 -20.06 -12.86 13.74
N TRP A 421 -20.80 -13.94 13.55
CA TRP A 421 -22.26 -13.92 13.53
C TRP A 421 -22.80 -13.85 14.94
N ALA A 422 -23.30 -12.69 15.34
CA ALA A 422 -24.13 -12.55 16.52
C ALA A 422 -25.59 -12.82 16.14
N ILE A 423 -26.23 -13.79 16.77
CA ILE A 423 -27.58 -14.26 16.44
C ILE A 423 -28.45 -14.15 17.67
N TRP A 424 -29.54 -13.40 17.55
CA TRP A 424 -30.60 -13.33 18.55
C TRP A 424 -31.87 -14.01 18.03
N GLN A 425 -32.51 -14.82 18.88
CA GLN A 425 -33.66 -15.62 18.51
C GLN A 425 -34.70 -15.63 19.60
N LYS A 426 -35.97 -15.45 19.22
CA LYS A 426 -37.11 -15.51 20.11
C LYS A 426 -38.16 -16.48 19.59
N ASN A 427 -38.60 -17.38 20.46
CA ASN A 427 -39.74 -18.24 20.19
C ASN A 427 -41.03 -17.49 20.56
N LYS A 428 -41.93 -17.30 19.58
CA LYS A 428 -43.16 -16.51 19.75
C LYS A 428 -44.18 -17.19 20.67
N GLN A 429 -44.14 -18.52 20.77
CA GLN A 429 -45.09 -19.28 21.58
C GLN A 429 -44.67 -19.38 23.05
N THR A 430 -43.37 -19.54 23.30
CA THR A 430 -42.83 -19.71 24.65
C THR A 430 -42.23 -18.43 25.24
N ASN A 431 -42.13 -17.37 24.44
CA ASN A 431 -41.49 -16.10 24.75
C ASN A 431 -40.00 -16.22 25.18
N LYS A 432 -39.38 -17.40 24.99
CA LYS A 432 -37.98 -17.66 25.34
C LYS A 432 -37.04 -17.05 24.30
N VAL A 433 -35.93 -16.50 24.79
CA VAL A 433 -34.89 -15.84 23.99
C VAL A 433 -33.56 -16.58 24.11
N SER A 434 -32.81 -16.65 23.02
CA SER A 434 -31.45 -17.17 22.97
C SER A 434 -30.55 -16.28 22.12
N THR A 435 -29.31 -16.09 22.57
CA THR A 435 -28.26 -15.35 21.87
C THR A 435 -27.05 -16.26 21.64
N SER A 436 -26.45 -16.21 20.44
CA SER A 436 -25.25 -17.01 20.10
C SER A 436 -24.26 -16.23 19.22
N ALA A 437 -22.99 -16.62 19.27
CA ALA A 437 -21.91 -16.04 18.50
C ALA A 437 -21.14 -17.12 17.73
N TRP A 438 -20.96 -16.95 16.41
CA TRP A 438 -20.28 -17.92 15.54
C TRP A 438 -19.17 -17.27 14.72
N ASP A 439 -18.00 -17.90 14.63
CA ASP A 439 -16.91 -17.46 13.76
C ASP A 439 -17.19 -17.83 12.29
N ILE A 440 -16.95 -16.89 11.38
CA ILE A 440 -17.21 -17.03 9.95
C ILE A 440 -16.02 -17.63 9.17
N LYS A 441 -14.81 -17.72 9.76
CA LYS A 441 -13.62 -18.16 9.02
C LYS A 441 -13.77 -19.59 8.47
N ASP A 442 -13.65 -19.70 7.14
CA ASP A 442 -13.59 -20.92 6.32
C ASP A 442 -14.77 -21.90 6.38
N LYS A 443 -15.98 -21.44 5.99
CA LYS A 443 -17.17 -22.26 5.66
C LYS A 443 -17.61 -23.31 6.72
N LYS A 444 -17.01 -23.30 7.91
CA LYS A 444 -17.17 -24.31 8.96
C LYS A 444 -17.92 -23.81 10.19
N LEU A 445 -18.39 -22.54 10.20
CA LEU A 445 -19.21 -21.91 11.26
C LEU A 445 -18.93 -22.50 12.65
N VAL A 446 -17.86 -22.04 13.31
CA VAL A 446 -17.49 -22.53 14.64
C VAL A 446 -18.27 -21.74 15.69
N LEU A 447 -19.09 -22.41 16.51
CA LEU A 447 -19.79 -21.77 17.64
C LEU A 447 -18.75 -21.31 18.66
N ARG A 448 -18.75 -20.03 18.98
CA ARG A 448 -17.89 -19.44 20.00
C ARG A 448 -18.57 -19.44 21.36
N ASP A 449 -19.85 -19.05 21.40
CA ASP A 449 -20.61 -19.01 22.66
C ASP A 449 -22.14 -19.01 22.42
N TYR A 450 -22.90 -19.45 23.42
CA TYR A 450 -24.37 -19.52 23.42
C TYR A 450 -24.94 -19.25 24.82
N LYS A 451 -25.99 -18.45 24.90
CA LYS A 451 -26.68 -18.16 26.16
C LYS A 451 -28.19 -17.99 25.96
N CYS A 452 -28.97 -18.47 26.93
CA CYS A 452 -30.39 -18.13 27.03
C CYS A 452 -30.54 -16.72 27.62
N GLY A 453 -31.15 -15.82 26.87
CA GLY A 453 -31.29 -14.40 27.21
C GLY A 453 -30.73 -13.46 26.14
N ASP A 454 -30.80 -12.18 26.45
CA ASP A 454 -30.50 -11.07 25.55
C ASP A 454 -29.03 -10.65 25.54
N GLU A 455 -28.21 -11.19 26.45
CA GLU A 455 -26.81 -10.81 26.64
C GLU A 455 -25.87 -12.00 26.45
N LEU A 456 -24.75 -11.77 25.76
CA LEU A 456 -23.71 -12.76 25.50
C LEU A 456 -22.32 -12.11 25.61
N SER A 457 -21.37 -12.81 26.24
CA SER A 457 -19.99 -12.32 26.40
C SER A 457 -19.01 -13.33 25.82
N VAL A 458 -18.43 -13.02 24.65
CA VAL A 458 -17.45 -13.88 23.98
C VAL A 458 -16.06 -13.51 24.50
N SER A 459 -15.63 -14.16 25.58
CA SER A 459 -14.38 -13.88 26.30
C SER A 459 -13.14 -13.97 25.41
N GLU A 460 -13.07 -14.98 24.52
CA GLU A 460 -11.96 -15.19 23.57
C GLU A 460 -11.72 -14.00 22.62
N LEU A 461 -12.77 -13.19 22.39
CA LEU A 461 -12.72 -12.06 21.46
C LEU A 461 -12.86 -10.71 22.18
N GLY A 462 -13.00 -10.70 23.50
CA GLY A 462 -13.28 -9.48 24.27
C GLY A 462 -14.57 -8.79 23.82
N LEU A 463 -15.62 -9.55 23.46
CA LEU A 463 -16.88 -8.98 22.97
C LEU A 463 -17.98 -9.12 24.02
N GLN A 464 -18.69 -8.02 24.28
CA GLN A 464 -19.96 -8.03 25.02
C GLN A 464 -21.08 -7.61 24.08
N LEU A 465 -22.08 -8.47 23.94
CA LEU A 465 -23.24 -8.29 23.09
C LEU A 465 -24.48 -8.20 23.96
N LYS A 466 -25.31 -7.18 23.74
CA LYS A 466 -26.63 -7.06 24.36
C LYS A 466 -27.67 -6.72 23.31
N PHE A 467 -28.74 -7.48 23.25
CA PHE A 467 -29.88 -7.26 22.37
C PHE A 467 -31.04 -6.66 23.17
N GLU A 468 -31.52 -5.50 22.77
CA GLU A 468 -32.76 -4.93 23.27
C GLU A 468 -33.76 -4.96 22.12
N ALA A 469 -34.26 -6.15 21.79
CA ALA A 469 -35.15 -6.37 20.65
C ALA A 469 -36.56 -6.80 21.06
N ASP A 470 -37.57 -6.30 20.35
CA ASP A 470 -38.98 -6.54 20.61
C ASP A 470 -39.47 -7.89 20.05
N GLY A 471 -40.78 -8.14 20.13
CA GLY A 471 -41.41 -9.36 19.58
C GLY A 471 -41.32 -9.51 18.06
N LEU A 472 -40.89 -8.47 17.35
CA LEU A 472 -40.69 -8.41 15.90
C LEU A 472 -39.20 -8.39 15.53
N GLY A 473 -38.29 -8.35 16.51
CA GLY A 473 -36.85 -8.27 16.28
C GLY A 473 -36.35 -6.86 15.90
N GLU A 474 -37.15 -5.82 16.18
CA GLU A 474 -36.75 -4.42 16.11
C GLU A 474 -36.23 -3.94 17.48
N GLY A 475 -35.30 -2.99 17.51
CA GLY A 475 -34.66 -2.62 18.78
C GLY A 475 -33.24 -2.10 18.64
N SER A 476 -32.34 -2.49 19.56
CA SER A 476 -30.91 -2.13 19.50
C SER A 476 -29.98 -3.32 19.80
N LEU A 477 -28.87 -3.41 19.09
CA LEU A 477 -27.73 -4.26 19.43
C LEU A 477 -26.63 -3.39 20.03
N PHE A 478 -26.17 -3.72 21.22
CA PHE A 478 -25.02 -3.09 21.84
C PHE A 478 -23.80 -3.99 21.70
N VAL A 479 -22.69 -3.43 21.22
CA VAL A 479 -21.37 -4.08 21.20
C VAL A 479 -20.42 -3.27 22.08
N GLY A 480 -20.22 -3.71 23.32
CA GLY A 480 -19.63 -2.89 24.37
C GLY A 480 -20.51 -1.67 24.68
N LYS A 481 -20.00 -0.45 24.46
CA LYS A 481 -20.74 0.82 24.69
C LYS A 481 -21.44 1.38 23.45
N ILE A 482 -21.29 0.76 22.28
CA ILE A 482 -21.82 1.26 21.02
C ILE A 482 -23.17 0.61 20.73
N SER A 483 -24.18 1.42 20.41
CA SER A 483 -25.52 0.95 20.04
C SER A 483 -25.75 1.00 18.53
N TYR A 484 -26.38 -0.04 18.01
CA TYR A 484 -26.80 -0.17 16.61
C TYR A 484 -28.30 -0.39 16.54
N ASN A 485 -29.01 0.44 15.77
CA ASN A 485 -30.46 0.33 15.61
C ASN A 485 -30.86 -0.87 14.74
N LEU A 486 -31.85 -1.63 15.19
CA LEU A 486 -32.46 -2.76 14.49
C LEU A 486 -33.83 -2.30 13.97
N ARG A 487 -33.96 -2.13 12.65
CA ARG A 487 -35.21 -1.69 11.99
C ARG A 487 -35.65 -2.68 10.91
N LEU A 488 -36.92 -2.64 10.52
CA LEU A 488 -37.53 -3.51 9.49
C LEU A 488 -36.93 -3.41 8.07
N LYS A 489 -36.09 -2.41 7.75
CA LYS A 489 -35.48 -2.25 6.42
C LYS A 489 -33.95 -2.41 6.47
N PRO A 490 -33.35 -3.32 5.68
CA PRO A 490 -31.91 -3.54 5.70
C PRO A 490 -31.16 -2.24 5.33
N GLN A 491 -30.27 -1.82 6.21
CA GLN A 491 -29.31 -0.74 5.95
C GLN A 491 -27.90 -1.28 6.19
N ASN A 492 -26.97 -0.96 5.29
CA ASN A 492 -25.54 -1.15 5.50
C ASN A 492 -25.02 0.13 6.15
N SER A 493 -24.77 0.10 7.46
CA SER A 493 -24.12 1.21 8.17
C SER A 493 -22.95 0.67 8.99
N GLY A 494 -21.78 1.30 8.85
CA GLY A 494 -20.65 1.12 9.77
C GLY A 494 -20.07 -0.30 9.90
N GLY A 495 -20.06 -1.12 8.84
CA GLY A 495 -19.41 -2.44 8.88
C GLY A 495 -20.23 -3.56 9.53
N ILE A 496 -21.55 -3.36 9.70
CA ILE A 496 -22.49 -4.38 10.17
C ILE A 496 -23.51 -4.69 9.08
N SER A 497 -23.76 -5.97 8.83
CA SER A 497 -24.84 -6.46 7.97
C SER A 497 -25.77 -7.35 8.79
N TYR A 498 -27.09 -7.23 8.60
CA TYR A 498 -28.05 -8.05 9.33
C TYR A 498 -29.15 -8.64 8.45
N ARG A 499 -29.72 -9.77 8.91
CA ARG A 499 -30.84 -10.47 8.26
C ARG A 499 -31.86 -10.95 9.28
N GLN A 500 -33.13 -10.62 9.04
CA GLN A 500 -34.27 -11.09 9.82
C GLN A 500 -34.94 -12.27 9.10
N ASN A 501 -35.24 -13.33 9.83
CA ASN A 501 -36.06 -14.45 9.35
C ASN A 501 -37.27 -14.61 10.26
N TYR A 502 -38.46 -14.55 9.67
CA TYR A 502 -39.73 -14.73 10.36
C TYR A 502 -40.33 -16.08 10.03
N SER A 503 -40.85 -16.77 11.05
CA SER A 503 -41.84 -17.82 10.89
C SER A 503 -43.04 -17.56 11.79
N SER A 504 -44.08 -18.38 11.66
CA SER A 504 -45.24 -18.38 12.57
C SER A 504 -44.84 -18.68 14.03
N ILE A 505 -43.66 -19.28 14.26
CA ILE A 505 -43.24 -19.78 15.57
C ILE A 505 -42.00 -19.04 16.10
N ARG A 506 -41.20 -18.39 15.23
CA ARG A 506 -39.88 -17.84 15.60
C ARG A 506 -39.60 -16.49 14.93
N VAL A 507 -38.88 -15.64 15.65
CA VAL A 507 -38.13 -14.51 15.09
C VAL A 507 -36.65 -14.78 15.28
N SER A 508 -35.85 -14.60 14.23
CA SER A 508 -34.39 -14.67 14.30
C SER A 508 -33.81 -13.44 13.64
N VAL A 509 -32.84 -12.83 14.32
CA VAL A 509 -32.04 -11.75 13.75
C VAL A 509 -30.56 -12.13 13.81
N LYS A 510 -29.87 -11.97 12.68
CA LYS A 510 -28.45 -12.32 12.51
C LYS A 510 -27.66 -11.07 12.17
N TYR A 511 -26.50 -10.89 12.79
CA TYR A 511 -25.62 -9.74 12.61
C TYR A 511 -24.19 -10.17 12.35
N ILE A 512 -23.51 -9.50 11.42
CA ILE A 512 -22.07 -9.65 11.22
C ILE A 512 -21.36 -8.55 12.02
N VAL A 513 -20.55 -8.94 13.00
CA VAL A 513 -19.72 -8.04 13.79
C VAL A 513 -18.27 -8.18 13.34
N LEU A 514 -17.67 -7.07 12.89
CA LEU A 514 -16.25 -6.98 12.55
C LEU A 514 -15.43 -6.64 13.81
N VAL A 515 -14.72 -7.62 14.35
CA VAL A 515 -14.03 -7.48 15.64
C VAL A 515 -12.79 -6.58 15.54
N GLY A 516 -12.10 -6.60 14.40
CA GLY A 516 -10.87 -5.84 14.17
C GLY A 516 -11.05 -4.31 14.24
N SER A 517 -12.15 -3.80 13.69
CA SER A 517 -12.50 -2.38 13.71
C SER A 517 -12.94 -1.86 15.09
N HIS A 518 -13.38 -2.76 15.98
CA HIS A 518 -13.87 -2.41 17.32
C HIS A 518 -12.70 -2.28 18.32
N LEU A 519 -11.78 -3.26 18.34
CA LEU A 519 -10.61 -3.26 19.22
C LEU A 519 -9.62 -2.12 18.91
N ALA A 520 -9.44 -1.79 17.62
CA ALA A 520 -8.56 -0.72 17.17
C ALA A 520 -9.00 0.68 17.64
N LYS A 521 -10.29 0.88 17.94
CA LYS A 521 -10.80 2.19 18.37
C LYS A 521 -10.81 2.40 19.89
N HIS A 522 -10.89 1.35 20.70
CA HIS A 522 -11.21 1.50 22.12
C HIS A 522 -10.47 0.58 23.10
N GLY A 523 -9.52 -0.25 22.64
CA GLY A 523 -8.74 -1.14 23.50
C GLY A 523 -9.51 -2.37 24.02
N PRO A 524 -8.82 -3.37 24.61
CA PRO A 524 -9.46 -4.58 25.11
C PRO A 524 -10.32 -4.30 26.38
N PRO A 525 -11.49 -4.94 26.55
CA PRO A 525 -12.27 -4.80 27.78
C PRO A 525 -11.58 -5.49 28.98
N PRO A 526 -11.95 -5.12 30.23
CA PRO A 526 -11.39 -5.73 31.43
C PRO A 526 -11.70 -7.24 31.50
N PRO A 527 -10.82 -8.05 32.11
CA PRO A 527 -10.98 -9.50 32.18
C PRO A 527 -12.24 -9.88 32.98
N PRO A 528 -12.94 -10.96 32.59
CA PRO A 528 -14.11 -11.43 33.31
C PRO A 528 -13.76 -11.89 34.72
N LYS A 529 -14.63 -11.56 35.68
CA LYS A 529 -14.58 -12.13 37.03
C LYS A 529 -15.02 -13.60 36.97
N SER A 530 -14.27 -14.45 37.66
CA SER A 530 -14.23 -15.93 37.65
C SER A 530 -15.55 -16.72 37.55
N ASN A 531 -15.45 -17.86 36.84
CA ASN A 531 -16.14 -19.16 36.97
C ASN A 531 -17.63 -19.20 37.39
N GLN A 532 -18.50 -19.43 36.40
CA GLN A 532 -19.73 -20.22 36.60
C GLN A 532 -19.87 -21.23 35.46
N ALA A 533 -19.77 -22.52 35.81
CA ALA A 533 -20.27 -23.60 34.97
C ALA A 533 -21.80 -23.64 35.08
N ILE A 534 -22.50 -23.68 33.95
CA ILE A 534 -23.96 -23.90 33.91
C ILE A 534 -24.24 -25.01 32.90
N ASP A 535 -24.58 -26.18 33.43
CA ASP A 535 -25.31 -27.25 32.75
C ASP A 535 -26.72 -26.76 32.41
N CYS A 536 -27.09 -26.73 31.12
CA CYS A 536 -28.49 -26.54 30.71
C CYS A 536 -28.82 -27.19 29.34
N TYR A 537 -29.43 -28.37 29.46
CA TYR A 537 -30.47 -29.00 28.62
C TYR A 537 -30.12 -29.76 27.33
N LYS A 538 -30.59 -31.01 27.38
CA LYS A 538 -30.40 -32.17 26.51
C LYS A 538 -31.60 -32.45 25.59
N ASN A 539 -32.61 -31.58 25.52
CA ASN A 539 -33.84 -31.85 24.78
C ASN A 539 -34.37 -30.59 24.07
N GLY A 540 -34.43 -30.66 22.74
CA GLY A 540 -35.44 -29.95 21.96
C GLY A 540 -34.98 -28.79 21.10
N PHE A 541 -33.90 -28.92 20.33
CA PHE A 541 -33.69 -28.15 19.09
C PHE A 541 -32.67 -28.89 18.19
N ASP A 542 -33.13 -29.81 17.34
CA ASP A 542 -32.47 -30.14 16.06
C ASP A 542 -33.19 -31.29 15.33
N ASP A 543 -33.85 -30.97 14.20
CA ASP A 543 -34.26 -31.98 13.20
C ASP A 543 -33.95 -31.49 11.77
N ASP A 544 -34.05 -30.19 11.50
CA ASP A 544 -33.67 -29.62 10.19
C ASP A 544 -32.15 -29.52 10.00
N PHE A 545 -31.37 -29.51 11.08
CA PHE A 545 -29.90 -29.45 11.04
C PHE A 545 -29.25 -30.80 10.68
N PHE A 546 -29.76 -31.92 11.22
CA PHE A 546 -29.29 -33.27 10.85
C PHE A 546 -29.56 -33.58 9.37
N ARG A 547 -30.61 -32.99 8.77
CA ARG A 547 -30.90 -33.12 7.35
C ARG A 547 -29.89 -32.41 6.47
N LEU A 548 -29.43 -31.22 6.86
CA LEU A 548 -28.41 -30.47 6.10
C LEU A 548 -27.03 -31.12 6.23
N ALA A 549 -26.66 -31.58 7.43
CA ALA A 549 -25.42 -32.31 7.66
C ALA A 549 -25.40 -33.65 6.89
N SER A 550 -26.49 -34.42 6.94
CA SER A 550 -26.62 -35.70 6.20
C SER A 550 -26.63 -35.50 4.68
N TYR A 551 -27.23 -34.42 4.18
CA TYR A 551 -27.21 -34.07 2.75
C TYR A 551 -25.79 -33.74 2.25
N LEU A 552 -25.02 -33.00 3.05
CA LEU A 552 -23.64 -32.65 2.72
C LEU A 552 -22.68 -33.85 2.84
N GLU A 553 -22.92 -34.76 3.79
CA GLU A 553 -22.17 -36.02 3.93
C GLU A 553 -22.48 -37.02 2.80
N GLY A 554 -23.74 -37.09 2.36
CA GLY A 554 -24.15 -37.89 1.20
C GLY A 554 -23.51 -37.41 -0.11
N LYS A 555 -23.38 -36.09 -0.28
CA LYS A 555 -22.72 -35.48 -1.45
C LYS A 555 -21.21 -35.78 -1.48
N LYS A 556 -20.55 -35.75 -0.31
CA LYS A 556 -19.14 -36.12 -0.15
C LYS A 556 -18.88 -37.60 -0.47
N LYS A 557 -19.72 -38.52 0.03
CA LYS A 557 -19.61 -39.97 -0.28
C LYS A 557 -19.85 -40.28 -1.77
N ALA A 558 -20.71 -39.51 -2.45
CA ALA A 558 -20.92 -39.62 -3.89
C ALA A 558 -19.71 -39.12 -4.70
N ASP A 559 -19.10 -38.01 -4.28
CA ASP A 559 -17.90 -37.45 -4.93
C ASP A 559 -16.65 -38.32 -4.69
N ASP A 560 -16.49 -38.90 -3.50
CA ASP A 560 -15.39 -39.82 -3.20
C ASP A 560 -15.54 -41.17 -3.93
N LYS A 561 -16.76 -41.69 -4.11
CA LYS A 561 -17.03 -42.84 -5.00
C LYS A 561 -16.72 -42.52 -6.46
N ARG A 562 -16.96 -41.29 -6.92
CA ARG A 562 -16.64 -40.85 -8.29
C ARG A 562 -15.13 -40.74 -8.53
N LYS A 563 -14.37 -40.32 -7.51
CA LYS A 563 -12.90 -40.26 -7.56
C LYS A 563 -12.26 -41.65 -7.49
N ASN A 564 -12.77 -42.55 -6.66
CA ASN A 564 -12.24 -43.93 -6.60
C ASN A 564 -12.56 -44.75 -7.85
N LYS A 565 -13.69 -44.50 -8.55
CA LYS A 565 -13.99 -45.18 -9.82
C LYS A 565 -13.02 -44.79 -10.95
N LYS A 566 -12.58 -43.52 -11.00
CA LYS A 566 -11.54 -43.05 -11.94
C LYS A 566 -10.16 -43.68 -11.67
N GLY A 567 -9.77 -43.88 -10.41
CA GLY A 567 -8.50 -44.51 -10.06
C GLY A 567 -8.44 -46.01 -10.33
N VAL A 568 -9.57 -46.72 -10.35
CA VAL A 568 -9.65 -48.16 -10.68
C VAL A 568 -9.61 -48.40 -12.19
N ASP A 569 -10.18 -47.49 -12.99
CA ASP A 569 -10.15 -47.59 -14.46
C ASP A 569 -8.74 -47.28 -15.05
N GLU A 570 -7.93 -46.46 -14.38
CA GLU A 570 -6.52 -46.24 -14.75
C GLU A 570 -5.61 -47.42 -14.35
N LYS A 571 -5.88 -48.09 -13.23
CA LYS A 571 -5.12 -49.28 -12.81
C LYS A 571 -5.43 -50.51 -13.66
N LYS A 572 -6.64 -50.65 -14.21
CA LYS A 572 -6.98 -51.72 -15.17
C LYS A 572 -6.35 -51.53 -16.55
N LYS A 573 -5.91 -50.31 -16.91
CA LYS A 573 -5.13 -50.06 -18.13
C LYS A 573 -3.64 -50.41 -18.00
N MET A 574 -3.11 -50.62 -16.79
CA MET A 574 -1.72 -51.00 -16.56
C MET A 574 -1.48 -52.51 -16.38
N ILE A 575 -2.52 -53.35 -16.32
CA ILE A 575 -2.39 -54.82 -16.14
C ILE A 575 -3.03 -55.56 -17.32
N ALA A 576 -2.60 -55.22 -18.53
CA ALA A 576 -2.93 -55.97 -19.74
C ALA A 576 -1.81 -55.82 -20.78
N GLN A 577 -0.63 -56.38 -20.50
CA GLN A 577 0.42 -56.62 -21.51
C GLN A 577 1.48 -57.61 -20.98
N GLU A 578 1.12 -58.89 -20.92
CA GLU A 578 2.02 -60.07 -20.88
C GLU A 578 1.25 -61.19 -21.61
N LEU A 579 1.63 -61.68 -22.80
CA LEU A 579 2.75 -62.53 -23.25
C LEU A 579 2.54 -62.79 -24.77
N PRO A 580 3.34 -63.61 -25.49
CA PRO A 580 4.80 -63.79 -25.52
C PRO A 580 5.36 -63.76 -26.96
N GLN A 581 6.63 -63.39 -27.22
CA GLN A 581 7.44 -63.99 -28.31
C GLN A 581 8.96 -63.87 -28.04
N THR A 582 9.65 -65.01 -28.13
CA THR A 582 11.10 -65.22 -28.35
C THR A 582 11.30 -65.74 -29.79
N PRO A 583 12.54 -65.89 -30.33
CA PRO A 583 13.82 -65.21 -30.09
C PRO A 583 14.53 -64.76 -31.41
N GLU A 584 15.65 -64.03 -31.36
CA GLU A 584 16.97 -64.41 -31.96
C GLU A 584 18.02 -63.27 -32.02
N LEU A 585 19.23 -63.65 -31.58
CA LEU A 585 20.63 -63.27 -31.92
C LEU A 585 21.07 -61.80 -32.09
N GLN A 586 21.89 -61.24 -31.18
CA GLN A 586 23.37 -61.39 -30.96
C GLN A 586 24.22 -60.32 -31.69
N SER A 587 24.84 -59.39 -30.94
CA SER A 587 26.28 -59.42 -30.60
C SER A 587 26.89 -58.06 -30.16
N ARG A 588 27.42 -58.06 -28.93
CA ARG A 588 28.68 -57.50 -28.37
C ARG A 588 29.15 -56.06 -28.68
N CYS A 589 29.25 -55.22 -27.62
CA CYS A 589 30.51 -54.63 -27.08
C CYS A 589 30.24 -53.73 -25.83
N PRO A 590 31.26 -53.36 -25.01
CA PRO A 590 31.26 -53.60 -23.56
C PRO A 590 30.92 -52.40 -22.64
N GLU A 591 30.71 -52.78 -21.37
CA GLU A 591 30.52 -51.96 -20.17
C GLU A 591 31.51 -50.79 -20.01
N VAL A 592 30.97 -49.65 -19.59
CA VAL A 592 31.72 -48.61 -18.85
C VAL A 592 30.95 -48.28 -17.58
N GLN A 593 31.61 -48.54 -16.45
CA GLN A 593 31.17 -48.20 -15.11
C GLN A 593 31.14 -46.67 -14.93
N VAL A 594 30.03 -46.14 -14.40
CA VAL A 594 29.98 -44.76 -13.90
C VAL A 594 29.76 -44.82 -12.39
N LEU A 595 30.76 -44.30 -11.67
CA LEU A 595 30.76 -44.06 -10.23
C LEU A 595 29.68 -43.03 -9.85
N VAL A 596 28.89 -43.39 -8.85
CA VAL A 596 27.96 -42.50 -8.15
C VAL A 596 28.71 -41.76 -7.04
N PRO A 597 28.59 -40.42 -6.93
CA PRO A 597 28.78 -39.74 -5.66
C PRO A 597 27.46 -39.29 -5.04
N GLN A 598 27.46 -39.35 -3.72
CA GLN A 598 26.34 -39.21 -2.80
C GLN A 598 25.72 -37.81 -2.77
N ALA A 599 24.42 -37.80 -2.45
CA ALA A 599 23.60 -36.63 -2.20
C ALA A 599 24.08 -35.84 -0.97
N VAL A 600 24.18 -34.51 -1.13
CA VAL A 600 24.24 -33.56 -0.02
C VAL A 600 23.13 -32.54 -0.23
N SER A 601 22.24 -32.44 0.76
CA SER A 601 21.09 -31.55 0.81
C SER A 601 21.48 -30.14 1.29
N TRP A 602 21.10 -29.10 0.55
CA TRP A 602 21.09 -27.70 1.01
C TRP A 602 19.84 -26.95 0.49
N PRO A 603 19.38 -25.89 1.17
CA PRO A 603 17.99 -25.40 1.11
C PRO A 603 17.70 -24.54 -0.12
N LEU A 604 16.43 -24.57 -0.57
CA LEU A 604 15.86 -23.61 -1.53
C LEU A 604 15.82 -22.22 -0.90
N ASP A 605 16.72 -21.34 -1.32
CA ASP A 605 16.46 -19.94 -1.61
C ASP A 605 17.74 -19.36 -2.24
N GLN A 606 17.58 -18.60 -3.32
CA GLN A 606 18.60 -18.13 -4.28
C GLN A 606 18.89 -19.12 -5.41
N TRP A 607 18.92 -18.59 -6.64
CA TRP A 607 19.84 -18.87 -7.76
C TRP A 607 19.19 -18.40 -9.07
N THR A 608 19.59 -17.18 -9.47
CA THR A 608 19.71 -16.75 -10.86
C THR A 608 20.97 -17.36 -11.46
N GLY A 609 20.91 -17.76 -12.74
CA GLY A 609 22.09 -18.03 -13.57
C GLY A 609 22.42 -19.51 -13.79
N TRP A 610 22.60 -19.83 -15.09
CA TRP A 610 23.15 -21.05 -15.71
C TRP A 610 22.15 -22.09 -16.26
N LEU A 611 21.94 -22.00 -17.58
CA LEU A 611 22.17 -23.13 -18.50
C LEU A 611 22.39 -22.59 -19.93
N MET A 612 23.67 -22.48 -20.30
CA MET A 612 24.12 -22.61 -21.68
C MET A 612 24.17 -24.11 -22.01
N LEU A 613 23.36 -24.54 -22.99
CA LEU A 613 23.68 -25.51 -24.04
C LEU A 613 22.51 -25.60 -25.02
#